data_AF-A0A973P7E5-F1
#
_entry.id   AF-A0A973P7E5-F1
#
_cell.length_a   1.000
_cell.length_b   1.000
_cell.length_c   1.000
_cell.angle_alpha   90.00
_cell.angle_beta   90.00
_cell.angle_gamma   90.00
#
_symmetry.space_group_name_H-M   'P 1'
#
loop_
_entity.id
_entity.type
_entity.pdbx_description
1 polymer ?
#
loop_
_entity_poly.entity_id
_entity_poly.type
_entity_poly.pdbx_seq_one_letter_code
_entity_poly.pdbx_strand_id
1 'polypeptide(L)'
;MDQIPDVRYWAESGGLLLKRARHAASLPQLALAEASGTSRTTLSAYEHGRKSPTLETAGRILDAAGFRLAVEWKVEFTRYPGGFHVPDRLWRLPVGRALAVRRRREVYAELLREGSPEELLAAVDGAFLVDLWAELELPAEVREAWEPVVETARRTEETAFL
;
A
#
# COMPACT_ATOMS: atom_id res chain seq x y z
N MET A 1 -11.62 -17.39 -7.74
CA MET A 1 -12.83 -16.70 -7.23
C MET A 1 -12.46 -16.21 -5.85
N ASP A 2 -12.00 -14.96 -5.77
CA ASP A 2 -11.48 -14.39 -4.53
C ASP A 2 -12.59 -14.35 -3.47
N GLN A 3 -12.34 -14.93 -2.30
CA GLN A 3 -13.30 -14.85 -1.20
C GLN A 3 -13.40 -13.40 -0.76
N ILE A 4 -14.58 -12.80 -0.94
CA ILE A 4 -14.89 -11.50 -0.34
C ILE A 4 -14.75 -11.66 1.18
N PRO A 5 -13.87 -10.88 1.84
CA PRO A 5 -13.70 -11.00 3.28
C PRO A 5 -15.01 -10.66 4.00
N ASP A 6 -15.37 -11.46 5.01
CA ASP A 6 -16.55 -11.21 5.85
C ASP A 6 -16.42 -9.89 6.64
N VAL A 7 -17.53 -9.33 7.08
CA VAL A 7 -17.64 -8.10 7.89
C VAL A 7 -16.71 -8.13 9.11
N ARG A 8 -16.50 -9.30 9.73
CA ARG A 8 -15.57 -9.47 10.86
C ARG A 8 -14.13 -9.16 10.50
N TYR A 9 -13.68 -9.57 9.31
CA TYR A 9 -12.34 -9.27 8.81
C TYR A 9 -12.13 -7.75 8.71
N TRP A 10 -13.13 -7.03 8.19
CA TRP A 10 -13.06 -5.57 8.07
C TRP A 10 -13.12 -4.85 9.42
N ALA A 11 -13.88 -5.38 10.38
CA ALA A 11 -13.92 -4.87 11.76
C ALA A 11 -12.56 -5.00 12.46
N GLU A 12 -11.92 -6.19 12.37
CA GLU A 12 -10.59 -6.45 12.93
C GLU A 12 -9.51 -5.60 12.25
N SER A 13 -9.57 -5.51 10.93
CA SER A 13 -8.65 -4.69 10.13
C SER A 13 -8.74 -3.20 10.50
N GLY A 14 -9.97 -2.67 10.65
CA GLY A 14 -10.20 -1.30 11.10
C GLY A 14 -9.68 -1.06 12.51
N GLY A 15 -9.90 -2.00 13.44
CA GLY A 15 -9.38 -1.92 14.81
C GLY A 15 -7.84 -1.92 14.86
N LEU A 16 -7.20 -2.79 14.08
CA LEU A 16 -5.75 -2.84 13.95
C LEU A 16 -5.18 -1.54 13.38
N LEU A 17 -5.86 -0.92 12.41
CA LEU A 17 -5.45 0.35 11.84
C LEU A 17 -5.46 1.48 12.88
N LEU A 18 -6.52 1.59 13.70
CA LEU A 18 -6.57 2.58 14.79
C LEU A 18 -5.48 2.31 15.83
N LYS A 19 -5.27 1.04 16.20
CA LYS A 19 -4.21 0.64 17.14
C LYS A 19 -2.83 1.04 16.61
N ARG A 20 -2.53 0.77 15.34
CA ARG A 20 -1.26 1.13 14.70
C ARG A 20 -1.03 2.64 14.70
N ALA A 21 -2.03 3.43 14.31
CA ALA A 21 -1.96 4.88 14.34
C ALA A 21 -1.63 5.40 15.75
N ARG A 22 -2.31 4.88 16.78
CA ARG A 22 -2.04 5.23 18.17
C ARG A 22 -0.60 4.92 18.59
N HIS A 23 -0.11 3.72 18.26
CA HIS A 23 1.27 3.31 18.59
C HIS A 23 2.31 4.15 17.85
N ALA A 24 2.09 4.48 16.58
CA ALA A 24 2.98 5.34 15.81
C ALA A 24 3.03 6.77 16.37
N ALA A 25 1.91 7.28 16.90
CA ALA A 25 1.84 8.55 17.63
C ALA A 25 2.36 8.46 19.08
N SER A 26 2.76 7.27 19.56
CA SER A 26 3.19 7.03 20.94
C SER A 26 2.16 7.45 22.01
N LEU A 27 0.86 7.40 21.68
CA LEU A 27 -0.22 7.82 22.59
C LEU A 27 -0.75 6.66 23.44
N PRO A 28 -1.04 6.88 24.74
CA PRO A 28 -1.85 5.94 25.51
C PRO A 28 -3.32 5.98 25.04
N GLN A 29 -4.05 4.87 25.23
CA GLN A 29 -5.46 4.78 24.80
C GLN A 29 -6.34 5.89 25.39
N LEU A 30 -6.10 6.28 26.65
CA LEU A 30 -6.89 7.33 27.30
C LEU A 30 -6.69 8.69 26.59
N ALA A 31 -5.45 9.08 26.32
CA ALA A 31 -5.15 10.36 25.68
C ALA A 31 -5.75 10.44 24.27
N LEU A 32 -5.62 9.36 23.47
CA LEU A 32 -6.22 9.35 22.14
C LEU A 32 -7.76 9.36 22.21
N ALA A 33 -8.35 8.67 23.20
CA ALA A 33 -9.79 8.66 23.37
C ALA A 33 -10.32 10.07 23.69
N GLU A 34 -9.67 10.78 24.62
CA GLU A 34 -10.02 12.17 24.97
C GLU A 34 -9.87 13.10 23.75
N ALA A 35 -8.73 13.03 23.05
CA ALA A 35 -8.45 13.85 21.87
C ALA A 35 -9.43 13.61 20.71
N SER A 36 -9.97 12.39 20.58
CA SER A 36 -10.91 12.01 19.54
C SER A 36 -12.38 11.98 20.00
N GLY A 37 -12.70 12.53 21.17
CA GLY A 37 -14.08 12.62 21.66
C GLY A 37 -14.76 11.26 21.81
N THR A 38 -14.02 10.23 22.22
CA THR A 38 -14.53 8.89 22.53
C THR A 38 -14.13 8.50 23.95
N SER A 39 -14.64 7.36 24.45
CA SER A 39 -14.22 6.83 25.75
C SER A 39 -13.06 5.85 25.58
N ARG A 40 -12.19 5.74 26.60
CA ARG A 40 -11.12 4.71 26.64
C ARG A 40 -11.68 3.31 26.38
N THR A 41 -12.83 2.98 26.97
CA THR A 41 -13.50 1.69 26.82
C THR A 41 -14.00 1.48 25.39
N THR A 42 -14.57 2.52 24.77
CA THR A 42 -15.01 2.48 23.37
C THR A 42 -13.83 2.31 22.42
N LEU A 43 -12.75 3.08 22.60
CA LEU A 43 -11.53 2.96 21.80
C LEU A 43 -10.91 1.57 21.94
N SER A 44 -10.85 1.02 23.16
CA SER A 44 -10.39 -0.36 23.40
C SER A 44 -11.29 -1.39 22.71
N ALA A 45 -12.61 -1.20 22.68
CA ALA A 45 -13.51 -2.09 21.95
C ALA A 45 -13.25 -2.05 20.43
N TYR A 46 -12.97 -0.88 19.87
CA TYR A 46 -12.57 -0.72 18.47
C TYR A 46 -11.22 -1.38 18.17
N GLU A 47 -10.18 -1.10 18.95
CA GLU A 47 -8.83 -1.64 18.71
C GLU A 47 -8.75 -3.18 18.76
N HIS A 48 -9.72 -3.82 19.41
CA HIS A 48 -9.82 -5.29 19.50
C HIS A 48 -10.90 -5.88 18.57
N GLY A 49 -11.46 -5.10 17.65
CA GLY A 49 -12.46 -5.57 16.69
C GLY A 49 -13.82 -5.95 17.29
N ARG A 50 -14.05 -5.69 18.59
CA ARG A 50 -15.31 -5.99 19.29
C ARG A 50 -16.45 -5.07 18.87
N LYS A 51 -16.10 -3.88 18.39
CA LYS A 51 -17.02 -2.93 17.76
C LYS A 51 -16.36 -2.39 16.50
N SER A 52 -17.15 -2.08 15.48
CA SER A 52 -16.69 -1.36 14.30
C SER A 52 -16.99 0.14 14.47
N PRO A 53 -16.00 1.03 14.36
CA PRO A 53 -16.27 2.47 14.30
C PRO A 53 -16.98 2.82 12.98
N THR A 54 -17.80 3.88 12.99
CA THR A 54 -18.25 4.49 11.72
C THR A 54 -17.06 5.13 11.00
N LEU A 55 -17.18 5.37 9.69
CA LEU A 55 -16.13 6.08 8.93
C LEU A 55 -15.82 7.46 9.54
N GLU A 56 -16.84 8.18 9.99
CA GLU A 56 -16.69 9.46 10.71
C GLU A 56 -15.86 9.30 11.99
N THR A 57 -16.19 8.30 12.81
CA THR A 57 -15.47 8.04 14.07
C THR A 57 -14.03 7.62 13.80
N ALA A 58 -13.79 6.74 12.83
CA ALA A 58 -12.45 6.32 12.44
C ALA A 58 -11.63 7.50 11.91
N GLY A 59 -12.21 8.34 11.05
CA GLY A 59 -11.58 9.55 10.54
C GLY A 59 -11.15 10.49 11.66
N ARG A 60 -12.02 10.76 12.64
CA ARG A 60 -11.70 11.61 13.80
C ARG A 60 -10.61 11.02 14.69
N ILE A 61 -10.61 9.72 14.93
CA ILE A 61 -9.57 9.05 15.73
C ILE A 61 -8.22 9.13 15.02
N LEU A 62 -8.19 8.92 13.70
CA LEU A 62 -6.96 9.00 12.91
C LEU A 62 -6.41 10.42 12.87
N ASP A 63 -7.28 11.41 12.66
CA ASP A 63 -6.89 12.82 12.61
C ASP A 63 -6.30 13.29 13.95
N ALA A 64 -6.92 12.90 15.07
CA ALA A 64 -6.39 13.15 16.42
C ALA A 64 -5.04 12.47 16.69
N ALA A 65 -4.74 11.37 15.99
CA ALA A 65 -3.44 10.69 16.06
C ALA A 65 -2.42 11.25 15.05
N GLY A 66 -2.77 12.28 14.25
CA GLY A 66 -1.91 12.89 13.24
C GLY A 66 -1.91 12.18 11.88
N PHE A 67 -2.90 11.34 11.60
CA PHE A 67 -3.04 10.58 10.35
C PHE A 67 -4.28 11.00 9.58
N ARG A 68 -4.25 10.89 8.24
CA ARG A 68 -5.42 11.09 7.40
C ARG A 68 -6.02 9.74 7.00
N LEU A 69 -7.34 9.63 7.03
CA LEU A 69 -8.04 8.51 6.39
C LEU A 69 -8.13 8.79 4.88
N ALA A 70 -7.43 7.98 4.10
CA ALA A 70 -7.38 8.10 2.64
C ALA A 70 -7.71 6.75 2.00
N VAL A 71 -8.19 6.80 0.75
CA VAL A 71 -8.33 5.61 -0.09
C VAL A 71 -7.01 5.40 -0.82
N GLU A 72 -6.48 4.20 -0.72
CA GLU A 72 -5.34 3.76 -1.53
C GLU A 72 -5.81 2.69 -2.52
N TRP A 73 -5.25 2.71 -3.72
CA TRP A 73 -5.51 1.66 -4.70
C TRP A 73 -4.93 0.34 -4.20
N LYS A 74 -5.74 -0.73 -4.22
CA LYS A 74 -5.25 -2.09 -3.99
C LYS A 74 -4.45 -2.53 -5.22
N VAL A 75 -3.23 -3.03 -5.00
CA VAL A 75 -2.42 -3.67 -6.02
C VAL A 75 -2.60 -5.17 -5.89
N GLU A 76 -2.94 -5.83 -6.97
CA GLU A 76 -3.06 -7.29 -7.05
C GLU A 76 -2.02 -7.85 -8.01
N PHE A 77 -1.44 -8.99 -7.66
CA PHE A 77 -0.40 -9.63 -8.47
C PHE A 77 -0.93 -10.90 -9.12
N THR A 78 -0.68 -11.03 -10.41
CA THR A 78 -0.88 -12.27 -11.16
C THR A 78 0.46 -13.01 -11.27
N ARG A 79 0.45 -14.31 -10.97
CA ARG A 79 1.63 -15.18 -11.14
C ARG A 79 1.66 -15.74 -12.55
N TYR A 80 2.80 -15.65 -13.22
CA TYR A 80 3.01 -16.14 -14.59
C TYR A 80 3.74 -17.49 -14.61
N PRO A 81 3.64 -18.28 -15.71
CA PRO A 81 4.29 -19.58 -15.83
C PRO A 81 5.82 -19.58 -15.59
N GLY A 82 6.51 -18.47 -15.88
CA GLY A 82 7.94 -18.28 -15.60
C GLY A 82 8.28 -18.05 -14.12
N GLY A 83 7.30 -18.10 -13.22
CA GLY A 83 7.50 -17.97 -11.77
C GLY A 83 7.50 -16.54 -11.25
N PHE A 84 7.53 -15.53 -12.13
CA PHE A 84 7.47 -14.12 -11.79
C PHE A 84 6.04 -13.62 -11.56
N HIS A 85 5.95 -12.42 -10.99
CA HIS A 85 4.70 -11.76 -10.64
C HIS A 85 4.55 -10.43 -11.39
N VAL A 86 3.34 -10.12 -11.85
CA VAL A 86 3.01 -8.86 -12.51
C VAL A 86 1.85 -8.21 -11.79
N PRO A 87 1.96 -6.91 -11.42
CA PRO A 87 0.87 -6.20 -10.79
C PRO A 87 -0.19 -5.74 -11.79
N ASP A 88 -1.41 -5.54 -11.33
CA ASP A 88 -2.49 -4.90 -12.11
C ASP A 88 -2.25 -3.40 -12.35
N ARG A 89 -1.42 -2.77 -11.51
CA ARG A 89 -1.04 -1.34 -11.59
C ARG A 89 0.30 -1.07 -10.92
N LEU A 90 0.97 0.01 -11.33
CA LEU A 90 2.15 0.50 -10.61
C LEU A 90 1.74 1.39 -9.41
N TRP A 91 2.60 1.46 -8.40
CA TRP A 91 2.43 2.26 -7.19
C TRP A 91 3.65 3.16 -6.96
N ARG A 92 3.52 4.13 -6.05
CA ARG A 92 4.63 5.00 -5.64
C ARG A 92 5.09 4.61 -4.23
N LEU A 93 6.40 4.52 -4.04
CA LEU A 93 6.95 4.36 -2.70
C LEU A 93 6.95 5.71 -1.98
N PRO A 94 6.85 5.72 -0.63
CA PRO A 94 7.10 6.93 0.14
C PRO A 94 8.46 7.54 -0.25
N VAL A 95 8.53 8.86 -0.42
CA VAL A 95 9.71 9.58 -0.96
C VAL A 95 11.01 9.15 -0.27
N GLY A 96 11.00 8.95 1.05
CA GLY A 96 12.18 8.49 1.80
C GLY A 96 12.69 7.11 1.38
N ARG A 97 11.80 6.18 1.02
CA ARG A 97 12.17 4.87 0.47
C ARG A 97 12.56 4.97 -1.00
N ALA A 98 11.82 5.74 -1.79
CA ALA A 98 12.13 5.99 -3.20
C ALA A 98 13.58 6.52 -3.37
N LEU A 99 14.00 7.45 -2.51
CA LEU A 99 15.36 7.99 -2.50
C LEU A 99 16.42 6.97 -2.06
N ALA A 100 16.09 6.07 -1.14
CA ALA A 100 16.99 4.99 -0.71
C ALA A 100 17.17 3.90 -1.79
N VAL A 101 16.11 3.64 -2.57
CA VAL A 101 16.07 2.68 -3.68
C VAL A 101 16.78 3.18 -4.94
N ARG A 102 17.09 4.49 -5.02
CA ARG A 102 17.46 5.24 -6.23
C ARG A 102 18.55 4.64 -7.14
N ARG A 103 19.28 3.59 -6.77
CA ARG A 103 20.28 2.98 -7.67
C ARG A 103 20.43 1.46 -7.52
N ARG A 104 19.88 0.73 -8.49
CA ARG A 104 20.58 -0.26 -9.35
C ARG A 104 19.56 -0.88 -10.31
N ARG A 105 19.71 -0.65 -11.62
CA ARG A 105 18.91 -1.29 -12.69
C ARG A 105 18.86 -2.81 -12.52
N GLU A 106 19.95 -3.37 -12.00
CA GLU A 106 20.12 -4.79 -11.72
C GLU A 106 19.13 -5.27 -10.66
N VAL A 107 18.86 -4.46 -9.63
CA VAL A 107 17.91 -4.81 -8.56
C VAL A 107 16.49 -4.84 -9.10
N TYR A 108 16.11 -3.87 -9.92
CA TYR A 108 14.80 -3.88 -10.57
C TYR A 108 14.67 -5.09 -11.50
N ALA A 109 15.69 -5.36 -12.32
CA ALA A 109 15.69 -6.52 -13.21
C ALA A 109 15.61 -7.86 -12.45
N GLU A 110 16.28 -7.98 -11.31
CA GLU A 110 16.19 -9.15 -10.42
C GLU A 110 14.80 -9.29 -9.81
N LEU A 111 14.27 -8.23 -9.20
CA LEU A 111 12.94 -8.24 -8.59
C LEU A 111 11.83 -8.55 -9.59
N LEU A 112 11.90 -8.01 -10.81
CA LEU A 112 10.87 -8.27 -11.83
C LEU A 112 10.90 -9.73 -12.33
N ARG A 113 12.05 -10.40 -12.27
CA ARG A 113 12.20 -11.81 -12.69
C ARG A 113 11.85 -12.80 -11.58
N GLU A 114 12.20 -12.48 -10.34
CA GLU A 114 12.22 -13.47 -9.25
C GLU A 114 11.57 -12.98 -7.95
N GLY A 115 11.26 -11.69 -7.85
CA GLY A 115 10.73 -11.08 -6.63
C GLY A 115 9.32 -11.54 -6.29
N SER A 116 9.09 -11.75 -4.99
CA SER A 116 7.76 -11.95 -4.44
C SER A 116 6.92 -10.66 -4.52
N PRO A 117 5.58 -10.75 -4.48
CA PRO A 117 4.71 -9.58 -4.38
C PRO A 117 5.09 -8.62 -3.25
N GLU A 118 5.48 -9.14 -2.10
CA GLU A 118 5.88 -8.35 -0.93
C GLU A 118 7.19 -7.58 -1.17
N GLU A 119 8.17 -8.22 -1.80
CA GLU A 119 9.44 -7.59 -2.15
C GLU A 119 9.25 -6.52 -3.23
N LEU A 120 8.44 -6.83 -4.26
CA LEU A 120 8.06 -5.87 -5.29
C LEU A 120 7.43 -4.64 -4.65
N LEU A 121 6.36 -4.80 -3.86
CA LEU A 121 5.66 -3.69 -3.18
C LEU A 121 6.59 -2.86 -2.28
N ALA A 122 7.59 -3.49 -1.66
CA ALA A 122 8.51 -2.80 -0.78
C ALA A 122 9.59 -1.98 -1.51
N ALA A 123 9.99 -2.40 -2.71
CA ALA A 123 11.22 -1.94 -3.35
C ALA A 123 11.03 -1.33 -4.75
N VAL A 124 9.96 -1.63 -5.48
CA VAL A 124 9.72 -1.04 -6.80
C VAL A 124 8.90 0.25 -6.65
N ASP A 125 9.45 1.36 -7.11
CA ASP A 125 8.68 2.59 -7.38
C ASP A 125 8.31 2.66 -8.86
N GLY A 126 7.02 2.86 -9.12
CA GLY A 126 6.45 2.86 -10.46
C GLY A 126 7.00 3.93 -11.39
N ALA A 127 7.29 5.14 -10.90
CA ALA A 127 7.83 6.18 -11.77
C ALA A 127 9.28 5.89 -12.15
N PHE A 128 10.09 5.44 -11.19
CA PHE A 128 11.43 5.00 -11.52
C PHE A 128 11.45 3.79 -12.44
N LEU A 129 10.47 2.88 -12.31
CA LEU A 129 10.34 1.76 -13.25
C LEU A 129 10.00 2.27 -14.66
N VAL A 130 9.05 3.20 -14.80
CA VAL A 130 8.68 3.80 -16.09
C VAL A 130 9.87 4.49 -16.75
N ASP A 131 10.65 5.25 -15.98
CA ASP A 131 11.85 5.96 -16.45
C ASP A 131 12.95 5.00 -16.90
N LEU A 132 13.22 3.95 -16.09
CA LEU A 132 14.28 2.97 -16.38
C LEU A 132 13.85 1.90 -17.38
N TRP A 133 12.56 1.82 -17.72
CA TRP A 133 11.99 0.69 -18.44
C TRP A 133 12.75 0.37 -19.72
N ALA A 134 13.07 1.37 -20.55
CA ALA A 134 13.78 1.16 -21.81
C ALA A 134 15.21 0.60 -21.65
N GLU A 135 15.81 0.79 -20.47
CA GLU A 135 17.20 0.39 -20.16
C GLU A 135 17.29 -0.97 -19.43
N LEU A 136 16.16 -1.52 -18.96
CA LEU A 136 16.15 -2.80 -18.24
C LEU A 136 16.32 -3.98 -19.20
N GLU A 137 17.40 -4.73 -19.02
CA GLU A 137 17.63 -6.02 -19.67
C GLU A 137 16.79 -7.10 -18.98
N LEU A 138 15.69 -7.50 -19.63
CA LEU A 138 14.73 -8.48 -19.12
C LEU A 138 14.49 -9.61 -20.13
N PRO A 139 14.21 -10.85 -19.67
CA PRO A 139 13.66 -11.89 -20.54
C PRO A 139 12.39 -11.42 -21.25
N ALA A 140 12.20 -11.83 -22.50
CA ALA A 140 11.07 -11.40 -23.33
C ALA A 140 9.70 -11.63 -22.66
N GLU A 141 9.53 -12.77 -21.99
CA GLU A 141 8.29 -13.10 -21.27
C GLU A 141 7.97 -12.12 -20.13
N VAL A 142 8.99 -11.65 -19.39
CA VAL A 142 8.82 -10.67 -18.31
C VAL A 142 8.52 -9.30 -18.91
N ARG A 143 9.25 -8.93 -19.97
CA ARG A 143 9.05 -7.68 -20.70
C ARG A 143 7.62 -7.56 -21.21
N GLU A 144 7.16 -8.55 -21.98
CA GLU A 144 5.83 -8.57 -22.59
C GLU A 144 4.72 -8.53 -21.55
N ALA A 145 4.90 -9.21 -20.41
CA ALA A 145 3.89 -9.25 -19.37
C ALA A 145 3.80 -7.93 -18.57
N TRP A 146 4.92 -7.26 -18.31
CA TRP A 146 4.97 -5.97 -17.59
C TRP A 146 4.72 -4.75 -18.48
N GLU A 147 4.93 -4.85 -19.80
CA GLU A 147 4.76 -3.73 -20.74
C GLU A 147 3.40 -3.01 -20.61
N PRO A 148 2.24 -3.72 -20.53
CA PRO A 148 0.95 -3.06 -20.46
C PRO A 148 0.77 -2.21 -19.20
N VAL A 149 1.29 -2.67 -18.06
CA VAL A 149 1.16 -1.95 -16.79
C VAL A 149 2.09 -0.73 -16.73
N VAL A 150 3.29 -0.84 -17.31
CA VAL A 150 4.24 0.27 -17.44
C VAL A 150 3.70 1.35 -18.38
N GLU A 151 3.19 0.97 -19.56
CA GLU A 151 2.65 1.91 -20.54
C GLU A 151 1.35 2.58 -20.05
N THR A 152 0.54 1.88 -19.26
CA THR A 152 -0.64 2.48 -18.61
C THR A 152 -0.23 3.52 -17.57
N ALA A 153 0.79 3.23 -16.77
CA ALA A 153 1.33 4.19 -15.80
C ALA A 153 1.91 5.43 -16.48
N ARG A 154 2.70 5.24 -17.56
CA ARG A 154 3.29 6.34 -18.33
C ARG A 154 2.24 7.33 -18.85
N ARG A 155 1.15 6.84 -19.44
CA ARG A 155 0.04 7.69 -19.92
C ARG A 155 -0.69 8.42 -18.79
N THR A 156 -0.77 7.80 -17.61
CA THR A 156 -1.42 8.40 -16.43
C THR A 156 -0.58 9.55 -15.88
N GLU A 157 0.75 9.44 -15.90
CA GLU A 157 1.63 10.53 -15.49
C GLU A 157 1.57 11.71 -16.46
N GLU A 158 1.52 11.47 -17.78
CA GLU A 158 1.39 12.54 -18.79
C GLU A 158 0.10 13.34 -18.65
N THR A 159 -1.00 12.70 -18.26
CA THR A 159 -2.30 13.36 -18.07
C THR A 159 -2.43 14.09 -16.73
N ALA A 160 -1.62 13.77 -15.73
CA ALA A 160 -1.64 14.45 -14.43
C ALA A 160 -1.01 15.85 -14.44
N PHE A 161 -0.34 16.24 -15.54
CA PHE A 161 0.30 17.54 -15.72
C PHE A 161 -0.45 18.50 -16.67
N LEU A 162 -1.68 18.15 -17.09
CA LEU A 162 -2.58 18.99 -17.90
C LEU A 162 -3.79 19.44 -17.07
#